data_AF-C8CAH2-F1
#
_entry.id   AF-C8CAH2-F1
#
_cell.length_a   1.000
_cell.length_b   1.000
_cell.length_c   1.000
_cell.angle_alpha   90.00
_cell.angle_beta   90.00
_cell.angle_gamma   90.00
#
_symmetry.space_group_name_H-M   'P 1'
#
loop_
_entity.id
_entity.type
_entity.pdbx_description
1 polymer ?
#
loop_
_entity_poly.entity_id
_entity_poly.type
_entity_poly.pdbx_seq_one_letter_code
_entity_poly.pdbx_strand_id
1 'polypeptide(L)'
;GSRKIYIRGDIHPDICVPMREISLHPTSGEPPVVVYDSSGPYTIEGAEIRIEQGLPSLRRDWVLARGDVEAYKGRHVRPEDNGFASGERLTPEFPALRQPMRAKDGSAVTQLSYA
;
A
#
# COMPACT_ATOMS: atom_id res chain seq x y z
N GLY A 1 -23.71 -10.44 6.50
CA GLY A 1 -22.46 -10.51 5.73
C GLY A 1 -21.61 -9.30 6.01
N SER A 2 -20.40 -9.20 5.46
CA SER A 2 -19.55 -8.02 5.60
C SER A 2 -19.07 -7.51 4.25
N ARG A 3 -18.88 -6.20 4.11
CA ARG A 3 -18.38 -5.57 2.87
C ARG A 3 -17.31 -4.53 3.16
N LYS A 4 -16.40 -4.33 2.21
CA LYS A 4 -15.43 -3.24 2.24
C LYS A 4 -16.14 -1.90 2.04
N ILE A 5 -15.81 -0.92 2.85
CA ILE A 5 -16.24 0.48 2.71
C ILE A 5 -15.01 1.38 2.76
N TYR A 6 -15.15 2.63 2.32
CA TYR A 6 -14.08 3.63 2.36
C TYR A 6 -14.57 4.90 3.05
N ILE A 7 -13.78 5.40 3.99
CA ILE A 7 -14.00 6.70 4.64
C ILE A 7 -13.07 7.71 3.97
N ARG A 8 -13.64 8.79 3.45
CA ARG A 8 -12.89 9.86 2.78
C ARG A 8 -12.25 10.79 3.81
N GLY A 9 -11.03 11.23 3.56
CA GLY A 9 -10.37 12.24 4.41
C GLY A 9 -10.95 13.64 4.21
N ASP A 10 -10.96 14.45 5.27
CA ASP A 10 -11.43 15.84 5.20
C ASP A 10 -10.35 16.80 4.67
N ILE A 11 -9.11 16.68 5.20
CA ILE A 11 -7.96 17.52 4.80
C ILE A 11 -7.40 17.08 3.43
N HIS A 12 -7.32 15.76 3.23
CA HIS A 12 -6.84 15.15 1.99
C HIS A 12 -7.98 14.32 1.39
N PRO A 13 -8.81 14.93 0.53
CA PRO A 13 -10.04 14.31 0.03
C PRO A 13 -9.75 13.17 -0.94
N ASP A 14 -8.55 13.01 -1.44
CA ASP A 14 -8.11 11.88 -2.25
C ASP A 14 -7.74 10.64 -1.42
N ILE A 15 -7.65 10.75 -0.09
CA ILE A 15 -7.43 9.62 0.81
C ILE A 15 -8.76 8.89 1.06
N CYS A 16 -8.77 7.59 0.76
CA CYS A 16 -9.85 6.66 1.06
C CYS A 16 -9.38 5.60 2.06
N VAL A 17 -9.75 5.73 3.33
CA VAL A 17 -9.36 4.80 4.41
C VAL A 17 -10.25 3.55 4.35
N PRO A 18 -9.66 2.35 4.15
CA PRO A 18 -10.44 1.12 4.05
C PRO A 18 -10.94 0.66 5.42
N MET A 19 -12.25 0.39 5.51
CA MET A 19 -12.90 -0.24 6.66
C MET A 19 -13.77 -1.41 6.20
N ARG A 20 -14.29 -2.18 7.14
CA ARG A 20 -15.26 -3.24 6.88
C ARG A 20 -16.55 -2.98 7.64
N GLU A 21 -17.65 -3.01 6.94
CA GLU A 21 -18.99 -2.90 7.50
C GLU A 21 -19.62 -4.28 7.63
N ILE A 22 -20.17 -4.61 8.80
CA ILE A 22 -20.83 -5.88 9.10
C ILE A 22 -22.31 -5.60 9.35
N SER A 23 -23.17 -6.13 8.47
CA SER A 23 -24.61 -6.03 8.63
C SER A 23 -25.08 -6.93 9.77
N LEU A 24 -25.85 -6.36 10.69
CA LEU A 24 -26.52 -7.10 11.77
C LEU A 24 -27.87 -7.64 11.31
N HIS A 25 -28.48 -8.52 12.11
CA HIS A 25 -29.81 -9.03 11.81
C HIS A 25 -30.84 -7.88 11.86
N PRO A 26 -31.80 -7.76 10.92
CA PRO A 26 -32.73 -6.63 10.88
C PRO A 26 -33.52 -6.42 12.17
N THR A 27 -33.86 -7.49 12.89
CA THR A 27 -34.60 -7.41 14.17
C THR A 27 -33.79 -6.82 15.33
N SER A 28 -32.47 -6.63 15.17
CA SER A 28 -31.67 -5.90 16.16
C SER A 28 -32.04 -4.42 16.22
N GLY A 29 -32.50 -3.84 15.10
CA GLY A 29 -32.73 -2.39 15.00
C GLY A 29 -31.46 -1.54 15.10
N GLU A 30 -30.28 -2.18 15.06
CA GLU A 30 -28.98 -1.53 15.21
C GLU A 30 -28.34 -1.20 13.86
N PRO A 31 -27.54 -0.13 13.77
CA PRO A 31 -26.75 0.15 12.59
C PRO A 31 -25.67 -0.93 12.36
N PRO A 32 -25.17 -1.08 11.12
CA PRO A 32 -24.03 -1.95 10.86
C PRO A 32 -22.80 -1.61 11.70
N VAL A 33 -22.03 -2.63 12.09
CA VAL A 33 -20.79 -2.43 12.84
C VAL A 33 -19.65 -2.16 11.86
N VAL A 34 -18.94 -1.04 12.04
CA VAL A 34 -17.76 -0.70 11.25
C VAL A 34 -16.50 -1.09 12.02
N VAL A 35 -15.65 -1.89 11.40
CA VAL A 35 -14.38 -2.37 11.96
C VAL A 35 -13.20 -2.03 11.06
N TYR A 36 -12.01 -1.99 11.65
CA TYR A 36 -10.77 -1.81 10.92
C TYR A 36 -10.53 -2.97 9.93
N ASP A 37 -9.99 -2.67 8.75
CA ASP A 37 -9.73 -3.69 7.73
C ASP A 37 -8.36 -3.55 7.06
N SER A 38 -7.41 -4.36 7.52
CA SER A 38 -6.04 -4.46 6.97
C SER A 38 -5.91 -5.36 5.74
N SER A 39 -6.99 -5.98 5.25
CA SER A 39 -6.91 -6.92 4.12
C SER A 39 -6.60 -6.27 2.77
N GLY A 40 -6.57 -4.94 2.69
CA GLY A 40 -6.24 -4.23 1.44
C GLY A 40 -7.22 -4.53 0.31
N PRO A 41 -6.76 -4.48 -0.96
CA PRO A 41 -7.64 -4.66 -2.11
C PRO A 41 -8.11 -6.10 -2.35
N TYR A 42 -7.54 -7.08 -1.64
CA TYR A 42 -7.87 -8.50 -1.81
C TYR A 42 -9.31 -8.87 -1.39
N THR A 43 -10.01 -7.99 -0.67
CA THR A 43 -11.41 -8.18 -0.25
C THR A 43 -12.38 -7.21 -0.93
N ILE A 44 -11.91 -6.49 -1.94
CA ILE A 44 -12.77 -5.68 -2.81
C ILE A 44 -13.40 -6.63 -3.84
N GLU A 45 -14.71 -6.61 -3.94
CA GLU A 45 -15.43 -7.35 -4.97
C GLU A 45 -15.04 -6.84 -6.37
N GLY A 46 -14.64 -7.75 -7.25
CA GLY A 46 -14.22 -7.42 -8.61
C GLY A 46 -12.83 -6.78 -8.74
N ALA A 47 -12.01 -6.74 -7.69
CA ALA A 47 -10.65 -6.23 -7.83
C ALA A 47 -9.78 -7.11 -8.74
N GLU A 48 -9.16 -6.49 -9.74
CA GLU A 48 -8.17 -7.13 -10.60
C GLU A 48 -6.81 -7.24 -9.89
N ILE A 49 -6.66 -8.26 -9.06
CA ILE A 49 -5.39 -8.57 -8.40
C ILE A 49 -4.50 -9.38 -9.36
N ARG A 50 -3.40 -8.77 -9.80
CA ARG A 50 -2.36 -9.41 -10.60
C ARG A 50 -1.06 -9.35 -9.83
N ILE A 51 -0.64 -10.48 -9.27
CA ILE A 51 0.50 -10.54 -8.34
C ILE A 51 1.78 -10.03 -9.00
N GLU A 52 1.98 -10.32 -10.28
CA GLU A 52 3.11 -9.91 -11.09
C GLU A 52 3.17 -8.39 -11.34
N GLN A 53 2.05 -7.69 -11.21
CA GLN A 53 1.98 -6.23 -11.35
C GLN A 53 2.12 -5.51 -10.01
N GLY A 54 1.87 -6.23 -8.91
CA GLY A 54 1.82 -5.68 -7.56
C GLY A 54 0.58 -4.79 -7.36
N LEU A 55 0.45 -4.26 -6.15
CA LEU A 55 -0.69 -3.39 -5.81
C LEU A 55 -0.50 -1.96 -6.30
N PRO A 56 -1.59 -1.22 -6.61
CA PRO A 56 -1.51 0.21 -6.94
C PRO A 56 -0.72 1.03 -5.91
N SER A 57 0.07 1.98 -6.38
CA SER A 57 0.93 2.82 -5.52
C SER A 57 0.18 4.03 -4.93
N LEU A 58 -0.90 3.78 -4.16
CA LEU A 58 -1.83 4.83 -3.71
C LEU A 58 -1.17 6.02 -3.00
N ARG A 59 -0.06 5.79 -2.29
CA ARG A 59 0.66 6.83 -1.52
C ARG A 59 1.72 7.57 -2.32
N ARG A 60 2.01 7.17 -3.55
CA ARG A 60 3.14 7.70 -4.33
C ARG A 60 3.03 9.21 -4.49
N ASP A 61 1.88 9.67 -4.95
CA ASP A 61 1.69 11.09 -5.28
C ASP A 61 1.72 11.95 -4.02
N TRP A 62 1.21 11.44 -2.89
CA TRP A 62 1.32 12.13 -1.59
C TRP A 62 2.75 12.27 -1.10
N VAL A 63 3.59 11.27 -1.34
CA VAL A 63 5.01 11.32 -0.97
C VAL A 63 5.76 12.30 -1.87
N LEU A 64 5.48 12.30 -3.17
CA LEU A 64 6.08 13.24 -4.12
C LEU A 64 5.64 14.69 -3.87
N ALA A 65 4.37 14.91 -3.55
CA ALA A 65 3.78 16.23 -3.33
C ALA A 65 4.41 16.99 -2.15
N ARG A 66 5.00 16.29 -1.17
CA ARG A 66 5.75 16.94 -0.07
C ARG A 66 7.00 17.67 -0.56
N GLY A 67 7.58 17.20 -1.67
CA GLY A 67 8.78 17.82 -2.25
C GLY A 67 10.09 17.45 -1.57
N ASP A 68 10.08 16.61 -0.54
CA ASP A 68 11.26 16.27 0.28
C ASP A 68 12.06 15.06 -0.22
N VAL A 69 11.58 14.39 -1.27
CA VAL A 69 12.21 13.17 -1.83
C VAL A 69 12.68 13.37 -3.26
N GLU A 70 13.67 12.57 -3.64
CA GLU A 70 14.15 12.43 -5.01
C GLU A 70 14.32 10.95 -5.37
N ALA A 71 14.17 10.64 -6.66
CA ALA A 71 14.40 9.30 -7.17
C ALA A 71 15.91 9.02 -7.27
N TYR A 72 16.31 7.77 -7.03
CA TYR A 72 17.71 7.35 -7.22
C TYR A 72 17.78 5.96 -7.87
N LYS A 73 18.98 5.55 -8.30
CA LYS A 73 19.17 4.30 -9.08
C LYS A 73 18.77 3.03 -8.32
N GLY A 74 18.80 3.06 -6.99
CA GLY A 74 18.65 1.85 -6.19
C GLY A 74 19.94 1.03 -6.12
N ARG A 75 19.96 0.04 -5.23
CA ARG A 75 21.06 -0.92 -5.11
C ARG A 75 20.82 -2.08 -6.06
N HIS A 76 21.88 -2.59 -6.68
CA HIS A 76 21.81 -3.84 -7.43
C HIS A 76 21.63 -5.04 -6.48
N VAL A 77 20.82 -6.01 -6.89
CA VAL A 77 20.68 -7.31 -6.21
C VAL A 77 21.99 -8.08 -6.38
N ARG A 78 22.45 -8.72 -5.31
CA ARG A 78 23.67 -9.54 -5.26
C ARG A 78 23.32 -11.00 -4.96
N PRO A 79 24.18 -11.98 -5.31
CA PRO A 79 23.89 -13.39 -5.08
C PRO A 79 23.54 -13.73 -3.62
N GLU A 80 24.19 -13.10 -2.66
CA GLU A 80 23.95 -13.29 -1.23
C GLU A 80 22.54 -12.86 -0.79
N ASP A 81 21.86 -11.97 -1.52
CA ASP A 81 20.47 -11.57 -1.21
C ASP A 81 19.48 -12.72 -1.42
N ASN A 82 19.86 -13.69 -2.26
CA ASN A 82 19.09 -14.88 -2.58
C ASN A 82 19.79 -16.15 -2.06
N GLY A 83 20.69 -16.02 -1.08
CA GLY A 83 21.40 -17.16 -0.49
C GLY A 83 22.26 -17.94 -1.48
N PHE A 84 22.80 -17.28 -2.50
CA PHE A 84 23.57 -17.90 -3.61
C PHE A 84 22.78 -18.97 -4.40
N ALA A 85 21.45 -18.94 -4.37
CA ALA A 85 20.62 -19.83 -5.17
C ALA A 85 20.83 -19.60 -6.67
N SER A 86 20.76 -20.68 -7.45
CA SER A 86 20.95 -20.67 -8.91
C SER A 86 20.02 -21.65 -9.61
N GLY A 87 19.77 -21.44 -10.90
CA GLY A 87 18.93 -22.32 -11.72
C GLY A 87 17.50 -22.39 -11.19
N GLU A 88 16.93 -23.58 -11.16
CA GLU A 88 15.53 -23.82 -10.73
C GLU A 88 15.24 -23.43 -9.28
N ARG A 89 16.28 -23.29 -8.43
CA ARG A 89 16.13 -22.87 -7.04
C ARG A 89 16.09 -21.36 -6.86
N LEU A 90 16.44 -20.59 -7.90
CA LEU A 90 16.40 -19.14 -7.85
C LEU A 90 14.96 -18.67 -8.03
N THR A 91 14.47 -17.86 -7.09
CA THR A 91 13.14 -17.25 -7.21
C THR A 91 13.16 -16.21 -8.34
N PRO A 92 12.14 -16.18 -9.21
CA PRO A 92 12.04 -15.17 -10.26
C PRO A 92 12.04 -13.76 -9.68
N GLU A 93 12.74 -12.84 -10.35
CA GLU A 93 12.68 -11.43 -10.00
C GLU A 93 11.27 -10.88 -10.23
N PHE A 94 10.84 -9.99 -9.34
CA PHE A 94 9.57 -9.31 -9.47
C PHE A 94 9.59 -8.36 -10.69
N PRO A 95 8.67 -8.50 -11.66
CA PRO A 95 8.81 -7.81 -12.94
C PRO A 95 8.42 -6.32 -12.88
N ALA A 96 7.49 -5.93 -12.00
CA ALA A 96 7.04 -4.55 -11.87
C ALA A 96 7.93 -3.74 -10.90
N LEU A 97 9.22 -3.62 -11.24
CA LEU A 97 10.19 -2.87 -10.45
C LEU A 97 9.85 -1.36 -10.42
N ARG A 98 10.04 -0.75 -9.24
CA ARG A 98 9.80 0.68 -9.02
C ARG A 98 11.12 1.39 -8.75
N GLN A 99 11.25 2.60 -9.28
CA GLN A 99 12.39 3.44 -8.95
C GLN A 99 12.31 3.86 -7.47
N PRO A 100 13.31 3.52 -6.66
CA PRO A 100 13.30 3.87 -5.25
C PRO A 100 13.55 5.37 -5.06
N MET A 101 13.13 5.88 -3.92
CA MET A 101 13.28 7.29 -3.54
C MET A 101 14.11 7.41 -2.27
N ARG A 102 14.79 8.54 -2.12
CA ARG A 102 15.52 8.94 -0.92
C ARG A 102 15.17 10.38 -0.56
N ALA A 103 15.48 10.78 0.67
CA ALA A 103 15.39 12.20 1.05
C ALA A 103 16.34 13.04 0.17
N LYS A 104 15.92 14.25 -0.17
CA LYS A 104 16.82 15.27 -0.71
C LYS A 104 17.82 15.70 0.37
N ASP A 105 18.97 16.21 -0.06
CA ASP A 105 19.97 16.76 0.85
C ASP A 105 19.35 17.87 1.73
N GLY A 106 19.58 17.77 3.04
CA GLY A 106 19.03 18.70 4.02
C GLY A 106 17.53 18.52 4.35
N SER A 107 16.83 17.56 3.72
CA SER A 107 15.42 17.29 4.00
C SER A 107 15.25 16.11 4.96
N ALA A 108 14.25 16.20 5.85
CA ALA A 108 13.88 15.13 6.76
C ALA A 108 12.55 14.52 6.33
N VAL A 109 12.50 13.19 6.17
CA VAL A 109 11.35 12.50 5.55
C VAL A 109 10.57 11.60 6.51
N THR A 110 11.00 11.50 7.77
CA THR A 110 10.32 10.66 8.77
C THR A 110 9.06 11.36 9.28
N GLN A 111 8.02 10.59 9.65
CA GLN A 111 6.81 11.20 10.23
C GLN A 111 7.11 12.00 11.50
N LEU A 112 8.08 11.55 12.30
CA LEU A 112 8.56 12.29 13.48
C LEU A 112 9.11 13.68 13.14
N SER A 113 9.73 13.86 11.98
CA SER A 113 10.29 15.18 11.60
C SER A 113 9.23 16.17 11.14
N TYR A 114 8.06 15.69 10.71
CA TYR A 114 6.93 16.53 10.32
C TYR A 114 5.96 16.84 11.48
N ALA A 115 6.08 16.13 12.60
CA ALA A 115 5.13 16.15 13.71
C ALA A 115 5.33 17.35 14.65
#